data_AF-A0ABD6BSJ3-F1
#
_entry.id   AF-A0ABD6BSJ3-F1
#
_cell.length_a   1.000
_cell.length_b   1.000
_cell.length_c   1.000
_cell.angle_alpha   90.00
_cell.angle_beta   90.00
_cell.angle_gamma   90.00
#
_symmetry.space_group_name_H-M   'P 1'
#
loop_
_entity.id
_entity.type
_entity.pdbx_description
1 polymer ?
#
loop_
_entity_poly.entity_id
_entity_poly.type
_entity_poly.pdbx_seq_one_letter_code
_entity_poly.pdbx_strand_id
1 'polypeptide(L)'
;MASRDHGPTGRGGPGPSAEHRPVEGAAPEAARRKPEDPPMRNPGQYSLTDHVRERLAQPGRYVTIDGIDAAIREGQLRWNTSDGWRFARIEGGVRLVVVVCDTETASPVVVTAWTEIADIGAAEASERWDRTDIETIRLRTTLSERADEHVPEHIRPRDVPRPFYVRGHSLVTDPGQGYLRCVDCHGRFRSKGELDRAHCSR
;
A
#
# COMPACT_ATOMS: atom_id res chain seq x y z
N MET A 1 -56.51 -59.78 10.20
CA MET A 1 -57.95 -59.84 9.88
C MET A 1 -58.34 -58.54 9.22
N ALA A 2 -59.21 -58.63 8.21
CA ALA A 2 -59.40 -57.68 7.13
C ALA A 2 -60.38 -56.52 7.42
N SER A 3 -60.40 -55.59 6.45
CA SER A 3 -61.51 -54.72 6.02
C SER A 3 -61.60 -53.32 6.61
N ARG A 4 -61.96 -52.26 5.88
CA ARG A 4 -62.18 -51.98 4.44
C ARG A 4 -62.33 -50.44 4.34
N ASP A 5 -61.96 -49.90 3.17
CA ASP A 5 -62.26 -48.54 2.69
C ASP A 5 -63.72 -48.11 2.85
N HIS A 6 -63.94 -46.79 3.00
CA HIS A 6 -64.95 -45.99 2.27
C HIS A 6 -64.61 -44.48 2.35
N GLY A 7 -64.25 -43.86 1.21
CA GLY A 7 -64.55 -42.43 0.96
C GLY A 7 -66.03 -42.27 0.54
N PRO A 8 -66.56 -41.08 0.16
CA PRO A 8 -65.81 -39.99 -0.50
C PRO A 8 -66.30 -38.52 -0.22
N THR A 9 -65.63 -37.57 -0.89
CA THR A 9 -66.07 -36.21 -1.34
C THR A 9 -66.33 -35.07 -0.34
N GLY A 10 -65.57 -33.97 -0.51
CA GLY A 10 -65.93 -32.61 -0.08
C GLY A 10 -64.88 -31.56 -0.48
N ARG A 11 -65.14 -30.81 -1.56
CA ARG A 11 -64.31 -29.70 -2.08
C ARG A 11 -64.37 -28.47 -1.15
N GLY A 12 -63.23 -27.83 -0.89
CA GLY A 12 -63.14 -26.47 -0.33
C GLY A 12 -61.74 -25.89 -0.57
N GLY A 13 -61.65 -24.78 -1.30
CA GLY A 13 -60.48 -24.33 -2.08
C GLY A 13 -59.24 -23.84 -1.32
N PRO A 14 -58.14 -23.59 -2.07
CA PRO A 14 -56.89 -23.08 -1.53
C PRO A 14 -57.05 -21.61 -1.10
N GLY A 15 -56.58 -21.31 0.12
CA GLY A 15 -56.50 -19.95 0.65
C GLY A 15 -55.64 -19.03 -0.23
N PRO A 16 -55.82 -17.71 -0.12
CA PRO A 16 -55.16 -16.76 -1.00
C PRO A 16 -53.64 -16.85 -0.85
N SER A 17 -52.98 -17.11 -1.98
CA SER A 17 -51.55 -16.99 -2.18
C SER A 17 -51.07 -15.66 -1.62
N ALA A 18 -50.26 -15.72 -0.57
CA ALA A 18 -49.46 -14.60 -0.13
C ALA A 18 -48.49 -14.26 -1.27
N GLU A 19 -48.85 -13.24 -2.04
CA GLU A 19 -48.01 -12.64 -3.06
C GLU A 19 -46.66 -12.28 -2.41
N HIS A 20 -45.61 -13.01 -2.82
CA HIS A 20 -44.24 -12.60 -2.60
C HIS A 20 -44.06 -11.24 -3.28
N ARG A 21 -44.10 -10.16 -2.50
CA ARG A 21 -43.54 -8.88 -2.94
C ARG A 21 -42.07 -9.12 -3.27
N PRO A 22 -41.60 -8.78 -4.48
CA PRO A 22 -40.17 -8.72 -4.71
C PRO A 22 -39.60 -7.67 -3.76
N VAL A 23 -38.57 -8.05 -3.01
CA VAL A 23 -37.72 -7.08 -2.30
C VAL A 23 -36.94 -6.33 -3.38
N GLU A 24 -37.57 -5.30 -3.96
CA GLU A 24 -36.86 -4.27 -4.72
C GLU A 24 -36.05 -3.44 -3.73
N GLY A 25 -34.76 -3.71 -3.73
CA GLY A 25 -33.81 -3.05 -2.85
C GLY A 25 -32.51 -3.84 -2.78
N ALA A 26 -32.00 -4.31 -3.92
CA ALA A 26 -30.58 -4.60 -3.99
C ALA A 26 -29.86 -3.33 -3.53
N ALA A 27 -29.05 -3.44 -2.48
CA ALA A 27 -28.19 -2.35 -2.03
C ALA A 27 -27.49 -1.79 -3.28
N PRO A 28 -27.46 -0.46 -3.48
CA PRO A 28 -26.81 0.10 -4.65
C PRO A 28 -25.39 -0.43 -4.69
N GLU A 29 -25.04 -1.09 -5.80
CA GLU A 29 -23.66 -1.47 -6.11
C GLU A 29 -22.84 -0.21 -5.86
N ALA A 30 -21.95 -0.24 -4.85
CA ALA A 30 -21.22 0.96 -4.44
C ALA A 30 -20.60 1.55 -5.70
N ALA A 31 -21.03 2.76 -6.07
CA ALA A 31 -20.59 3.40 -7.30
C ALA A 31 -19.06 3.33 -7.32
N ARG A 32 -18.49 2.69 -8.35
CA ARG A 32 -17.05 2.50 -8.46
C ARG A 32 -16.40 3.87 -8.37
N ARG A 33 -15.67 4.10 -7.27
CA ARG A 33 -15.01 5.36 -6.99
C ARG A 33 -13.96 5.60 -8.05
N LYS A 34 -13.83 6.85 -8.48
CA LYS A 34 -12.76 7.27 -9.37
C LYS A 34 -11.51 7.59 -8.55
N PRO A 35 -10.31 7.50 -9.13
CA PRO A 35 -9.08 7.90 -8.44
C PRO A 35 -9.14 9.33 -7.88
N GLU A 36 -9.86 10.23 -8.55
CA GLU A 36 -10.01 11.63 -8.15
C GLU A 36 -11.03 11.83 -7.02
N ASP A 37 -11.76 10.80 -6.60
CA ASP A 37 -12.72 10.93 -5.50
C ASP A 37 -11.98 10.97 -4.15
N PRO A 38 -12.27 11.95 -3.27
CA PRO A 38 -11.60 12.08 -1.98
C PRO A 38 -11.72 10.83 -1.10
N PRO A 39 -10.60 10.23 -0.63
CA PRO A 39 -10.60 8.96 0.09
C PRO A 39 -11.41 9.01 1.38
N MET A 40 -11.95 7.85 1.76
CA MET A 40 -12.70 7.70 3.00
C MET A 40 -11.81 7.94 4.21
N ARG A 41 -12.35 8.57 5.25
CA ARG A 41 -11.65 8.82 6.53
C ARG A 41 -11.89 7.72 7.55
N ASN A 42 -11.98 6.47 7.10
CA ASN A 42 -12.20 5.30 7.95
C ASN A 42 -11.04 4.31 7.80
N PRO A 43 -10.08 4.27 8.76
CA PRO A 43 -8.91 3.41 8.65
C PRO A 43 -9.24 1.91 8.55
N GLY A 44 -10.34 1.47 9.16
CA GLY A 44 -10.74 0.06 9.14
C GLY A 44 -11.14 -0.47 7.76
N GLN A 45 -11.27 0.41 6.76
CA GLN A 45 -11.52 0.04 5.36
C GLN A 45 -10.23 -0.06 4.54
N TYR A 46 -9.09 0.37 5.08
CA TYR A 46 -7.83 0.35 4.38
C TYR A 46 -7.09 -0.97 4.60
N SER A 47 -6.70 -1.61 3.51
CA SER A 47 -5.71 -2.69 3.56
C SER A 47 -4.30 -2.12 3.44
N LEU A 48 -3.34 -2.72 4.15
CA LEU A 48 -1.93 -2.40 3.98
C LEU A 48 -1.34 -3.24 2.86
N THR A 49 -0.58 -2.62 1.96
CA THR A 49 0.26 -3.38 1.02
C THR A 49 1.38 -4.11 1.77
N ASP A 50 1.90 -5.20 1.19
CA ASP A 50 3.06 -5.90 1.75
C ASP A 50 4.27 -4.97 1.90
N HIS A 51 4.44 -4.03 0.97
CA HIS A 51 5.44 -2.98 1.06
C HIS A 51 5.34 -2.17 2.35
N VAL A 52 4.13 -1.76 2.74
CA VAL A 52 3.90 -1.01 3.98
C VAL A 52 4.15 -1.89 5.20
N ARG A 53 3.65 -3.13 5.20
CA ARG A 53 3.87 -4.07 6.31
C ARG A 53 5.36 -4.32 6.56
N GLU A 54 6.13 -4.57 5.51
CA GLU A 54 7.58 -4.73 5.60
C GLU A 54 8.27 -3.47 6.13
N ARG A 55 7.84 -2.28 5.69
CA ARG A 55 8.39 -1.00 6.12
C ARG A 55 8.14 -0.72 7.61
N LEU A 56 6.96 -1.06 8.14
CA LEU A 56 6.61 -0.86 9.55
C LEU A 56 7.50 -1.68 10.50
N ALA A 57 8.05 -2.81 10.04
CA ALA A 57 8.93 -3.65 10.84
C ALA A 57 10.42 -3.20 10.81
N GLN A 58 10.78 -2.23 9.96
CA GLN A 58 12.17 -1.80 9.80
C GLN A 58 12.59 -0.82 10.90
N PRO A 59 13.76 -1.00 11.53
CA PRO A 59 14.29 -0.01 12.47
C PRO A 59 14.56 1.33 11.76
N GLY A 60 14.45 2.44 12.51
CA GLY A 60 14.61 3.80 11.96
C GLY A 60 13.44 4.24 11.07
N ARG A 61 12.27 3.62 11.23
CA ARG A 61 10.99 4.06 10.65
C ARG A 61 10.08 4.55 11.77
N TYR A 62 9.69 5.81 11.67
CA TYR A 62 8.86 6.49 12.67
C TYR A 62 7.38 6.52 12.26
N VAL A 63 6.97 5.49 11.53
CA VAL A 63 5.58 5.27 11.12
C VAL A 63 5.05 4.08 11.91
N THR A 64 3.89 4.26 12.52
CA THR A 64 3.17 3.20 13.23
C THR A 64 1.79 2.99 12.61
N ILE A 65 1.17 1.85 12.90
CA ILE A 65 -0.24 1.60 12.52
C ILE A 65 -1.14 2.69 13.10
N ASP A 66 -1.00 3.00 14.39
CA ASP A 66 -1.78 4.05 15.05
C ASP A 66 -1.56 5.43 14.40
N GLY A 67 -0.34 5.71 13.96
CA GLY A 67 -0.03 6.92 13.21
C GLY A 67 -0.75 6.96 11.87
N ILE A 68 -0.74 5.86 11.12
CA ILE A 68 -1.46 5.74 9.84
C ILE A 68 -2.95 5.96 10.05
N ASP A 69 -3.52 5.29 11.04
CA ASP A 69 -4.91 5.39 11.46
C ASP A 69 -5.30 6.83 11.81
N ALA A 70 -4.49 7.50 12.62
CA ALA A 70 -4.73 8.88 13.02
C ALA A 70 -4.60 9.84 11.83
N ALA A 71 -3.65 9.61 10.92
CA ALA A 71 -3.53 10.40 9.70
C ALA A 71 -4.76 10.24 8.79
N ILE A 72 -5.29 9.03 8.61
CA ILE A 72 -6.50 8.80 7.80
C ILE A 72 -7.72 9.49 8.44
N ARG A 73 -7.87 9.44 9.77
CA ARG A 73 -9.00 10.09 10.46
C ARG A 73 -8.90 11.62 10.39
N GLU A 74 -7.76 12.17 10.80
CA GLU A 74 -7.63 13.59 11.18
C GLU A 74 -6.69 14.38 10.28
N GLY A 75 -5.85 13.70 9.48
CA GLY A 75 -4.83 14.35 8.66
C GLY A 75 -5.42 15.28 7.60
N GLN A 76 -4.64 16.29 7.25
CA GLN A 76 -4.91 17.13 6.10
C GLN A 76 -4.88 16.28 4.83
N LEU A 77 -5.93 16.37 4.01
CA LEU A 77 -6.01 15.65 2.76
C LEU A 77 -5.35 16.46 1.64
N ARG A 78 -4.53 15.82 0.81
CA ARG A 78 -3.85 16.42 -0.35
C ARG A 78 -3.93 15.50 -1.56
N TRP A 79 -4.08 16.07 -2.75
CA TRP A 79 -4.07 15.35 -4.02
C TRP A 79 -2.95 15.88 -4.92
N ASN A 80 -2.27 14.99 -5.62
CA ASN A 80 -1.54 15.37 -6.84
C ASN A 80 -1.61 14.27 -7.90
N THR A 81 -1.20 14.62 -9.12
CA THR A 81 -1.28 13.72 -10.29
C THR A 81 -0.22 12.60 -10.28
N SER A 82 0.85 12.73 -9.50
CA SER A 82 1.95 11.75 -9.48
C SER A 82 1.67 10.56 -8.56
N ASP A 83 1.33 10.81 -7.30
CA ASP A 83 1.16 9.73 -6.30
C ASP A 83 -0.28 9.69 -5.73
N GLY A 84 -1.20 10.49 -6.26
CA GLY A 84 -2.60 10.49 -5.86
C GLY A 84 -2.86 11.13 -4.50
N TRP A 85 -3.77 10.51 -3.73
CA TRP A 85 -4.26 11.05 -2.46
C TRP A 85 -3.28 10.77 -1.32
N ARG A 86 -3.11 11.78 -0.46
CA ARG A 86 -2.29 11.73 0.75
C ARG A 86 -3.03 12.28 1.94
N PHE A 87 -2.92 11.58 3.07
CA PHE A 87 -3.20 12.14 4.38
C PHE A 87 -1.89 12.62 5.00
N ALA A 88 -1.87 13.84 5.52
CA ALA A 88 -0.72 14.44 6.19
C ALA A 88 -1.10 14.91 7.60
N ARG A 89 -0.44 14.39 8.63
CA ARG A 89 -0.67 14.78 10.03
C ARG A 89 0.65 15.19 10.66
N ILE A 90 0.66 16.30 11.40
CA ILE A 90 1.86 16.82 12.06
C ILE A 90 1.74 16.54 13.56
N GLU A 91 2.75 15.93 14.14
CA GLU A 91 2.88 15.69 15.58
C GLU A 91 4.30 16.01 16.04
N GLY A 92 4.44 16.91 17.02
CA GLY A 92 5.74 17.31 17.57
C GLY A 92 6.73 17.71 16.48
N GLY A 93 6.34 18.62 15.57
CA GLY A 93 7.20 19.09 14.48
C GLY A 93 7.51 18.10 13.35
N VAL A 94 7.05 16.84 13.45
CA VAL A 94 7.23 15.81 12.40
C VAL A 94 5.91 15.59 11.66
N ARG A 95 5.94 15.62 10.33
CA ARG A 95 4.80 15.26 9.48
C ARG A 95 4.85 13.79 9.12
N LEU A 96 3.80 13.06 9.47
CA LEU A 96 3.49 11.75 8.92
C LEU A 96 2.67 11.92 7.64
N VAL A 97 3.14 11.35 6.55
CA VAL A 97 2.46 11.30 5.25
C VAL A 97 2.06 9.86 4.96
N VAL A 98 0.80 9.65 4.60
CA VAL A 98 0.20 8.36 4.23
C VAL A 98 -0.37 8.48 2.82
N VAL A 99 0.20 7.74 1.88
CA VAL A 99 -0.29 7.67 0.49
C VAL A 99 -1.30 6.55 0.40
N VAL A 100 -2.46 6.86 -0.15
CA VAL A 100 -3.53 5.91 -0.38
C VAL A 100 -3.91 5.86 -1.85
N CYS A 101 -4.32 4.69 -2.29
CA CYS A 101 -4.89 4.50 -3.61
C CYS A 101 -6.24 3.80 -3.47
N ASP A 102 -7.22 4.21 -4.27
CA ASP A 102 -8.38 3.35 -4.52
C ASP A 102 -7.90 2.30 -5.52
N THR A 103 -7.67 1.08 -5.04
CA THR A 103 -7.48 -0.04 -5.95
C THR A 103 -8.80 -0.34 -6.61
N GLU A 104 -8.78 -0.94 -7.81
CA GLU A 104 -9.96 -1.44 -8.53
C GLU A 104 -10.78 -2.51 -7.75
N THR A 105 -10.40 -2.77 -6.50
CA THR A 105 -11.04 -3.67 -5.54
C THR A 105 -11.90 -2.88 -4.55
N ALA A 106 -12.81 -3.57 -3.85
CA ALA A 106 -13.78 -2.94 -2.93
C ALA A 106 -13.19 -2.27 -1.67
N SER A 107 -11.86 -2.22 -1.50
CA SER A 107 -11.22 -1.64 -0.33
C SER A 107 -9.99 -0.83 -0.73
N PRO A 108 -9.90 0.45 -0.32
CA PRO A 108 -8.73 1.26 -0.60
C PRO A 108 -7.49 0.70 0.11
N VAL A 109 -6.31 1.06 -0.38
CA VAL A 109 -5.04 0.54 0.16
C VAL A 109 -4.10 1.65 0.58
N VAL A 110 -3.35 1.41 1.66
CA VAL A 110 -2.17 2.22 2.00
C VAL A 110 -1.00 1.69 1.19
N VAL A 111 -0.48 2.54 0.29
CA VAL A 111 0.60 2.19 -0.64
C VAL A 111 1.96 2.42 0.00
N THR A 112 2.11 3.52 0.72
CA THR A 112 3.34 3.88 1.42
C THR A 112 3.05 4.90 2.51
N ALA A 113 3.93 5.00 3.50
CA ALA A 113 3.90 6.04 4.52
C ALA A 113 5.33 6.39 4.95
N TRP A 114 5.55 7.66 5.32
CA TRP A 114 6.84 8.15 5.80
C TRP A 114 6.68 9.36 6.71
N THR A 115 7.77 9.68 7.41
CA THR A 115 7.90 10.89 8.23
C THR A 115 8.87 11.88 7.58
N GLU A 116 8.61 13.16 7.78
CA GLU A 116 9.48 14.26 7.36
C GLU A 116 9.45 15.39 8.41
N ILE A 117 10.52 16.17 8.51
CA ILE A 117 10.54 17.34 9.41
C ILE A 117 9.63 18.42 8.83
N ALA A 118 8.59 18.80 9.57
CA ALA A 118 7.72 19.93 9.23
C ALA A 118 8.18 21.23 9.86
N ASP A 119 8.66 21.15 11.10
CA ASP A 119 9.18 22.25 11.89
C ASP A 119 10.26 21.70 12.83
N ILE A 120 11.51 22.09 12.59
CA ILE A 120 12.65 21.59 13.36
C ILE A 120 12.62 22.04 14.82
N GLY A 121 12.19 23.28 15.10
CA GLY A 121 12.13 23.81 16.46
C GLY A 121 11.05 23.10 17.27
N ALA A 122 9.89 22.85 16.66
CA ALA A 122 8.83 22.07 17.29
C ALA A 122 9.21 20.59 17.49
N ALA A 123 10.06 20.03 16.62
CA ALA A 123 10.56 18.67 16.75
C ALA A 123 11.57 18.54 17.90
N GLU A 124 12.54 19.45 17.99
CA GLU A 124 13.54 19.49 19.07
C GLU A 124 12.91 19.79 20.43
N ALA A 125 11.82 20.56 20.48
CA ALA A 125 11.08 20.84 21.71
C ALA A 125 10.10 19.72 22.11
N SER A 126 9.90 18.70 21.26
CA SER A 126 8.94 17.62 21.54
C SER A 126 9.57 16.53 22.39
N GLU A 127 8.87 16.10 23.45
CA GLU A 127 9.27 14.91 24.24
C GLU A 127 9.12 13.59 23.47
N ARG A 128 8.48 13.62 22.29
CA ARG A 128 8.20 12.43 21.48
C ARG A 128 9.44 11.93 20.74
N TRP A 129 10.33 12.84 20.34
CA TRP A 129 11.42 12.55 19.43
C TRP A 129 12.74 12.77 20.14
N ASP A 130 13.59 11.76 20.14
CA ASP A 130 14.97 11.98 20.56
C ASP A 130 15.81 12.60 19.42
N ARG A 131 17.04 12.96 19.74
CA ARG A 131 17.94 13.58 18.76
C ARG A 131 18.26 12.65 17.58
N THR A 132 18.39 11.36 17.84
CA THR A 132 18.68 10.35 16.81
C THR A 132 17.49 10.19 15.87
N ASP A 133 16.25 10.28 16.38
CA ASP A 133 15.04 10.27 15.58
C ASP A 133 14.98 11.45 14.64
N ILE A 134 15.20 12.66 15.16
CA ILE A 134 15.19 13.89 14.38
C ILE A 134 16.26 13.85 13.29
N GLU A 135 17.49 13.47 13.63
CA GLU A 135 18.60 13.33 12.68
C GLU A 135 18.30 12.29 11.60
N THR A 136 17.71 11.14 11.98
CA THR A 136 17.35 10.07 11.05
C THR A 136 16.24 10.50 10.09
N ILE A 137 15.18 11.13 10.60
CA ILE A 137 14.08 11.65 9.78
C ILE A 137 14.63 12.68 8.80
N ARG A 138 15.42 13.64 9.28
CA ARG A 138 16.02 14.69 8.47
C ARG A 138 16.90 14.12 7.35
N LEU A 139 17.80 13.19 7.67
CA LEU A 139 18.67 12.54 6.68
C LEU A 139 17.84 11.87 5.58
N ARG A 140 16.78 11.14 5.95
CA ARG A 140 15.92 10.44 4.98
C ARG A 140 15.14 11.40 4.09
N THR A 141 14.61 12.49 4.65
CA THR A 141 13.94 13.55 3.89
C THR A 141 14.91 14.15 2.89
N THR A 142 16.10 14.55 3.34
CA THR A 142 17.13 15.13 2.45
C THR A 142 17.55 14.17 1.34
N LEU A 143 17.75 12.88 1.64
CA LEU A 143 18.08 11.88 0.61
C LEU A 143 16.96 11.65 -0.40
N SER A 144 15.70 11.86 0.00
CA SER A 144 14.54 11.71 -0.89
C SER A 144 14.33 12.95 -1.75
N GLU A 145 14.54 14.15 -1.21
CA GLU A 145 14.48 15.41 -1.95
C GLU A 145 15.63 15.55 -2.96
N ARG A 146 16.78 14.98 -2.62
CA ARG A 146 18.01 15.02 -3.42
C ARG A 146 18.29 13.69 -4.11
N ALA A 147 17.24 12.94 -4.47
CA ALA A 147 17.39 11.63 -5.09
C ALA A 147 18.22 11.67 -6.39
N ASP A 148 18.17 12.79 -7.11
CA ASP A 148 18.92 13.01 -8.35
C ASP A 148 20.31 13.65 -8.13
N GLU A 149 20.62 14.10 -6.91
CA GLU A 149 21.96 14.57 -6.57
C GLU A 149 22.86 13.35 -6.33
N HIS A 150 23.86 13.19 -7.20
CA HIS A 150 24.84 12.12 -7.04
C HIS A 150 25.61 12.34 -5.73
N VAL A 151 25.66 11.31 -4.87
CA VAL A 151 26.58 11.32 -3.72
C VAL A 151 28.00 11.50 -4.27
N PRO A 152 28.73 12.56 -3.86
CA PRO A 152 30.04 12.86 -4.44
C PRO A 152 30.97 11.67 -4.29
N GLU A 153 31.48 11.13 -5.41
CA GLU A 153 32.58 10.15 -5.69
C GLU A 153 33.12 9.17 -4.61
N HIS A 154 32.52 9.05 -3.43
CA HIS A 154 33.12 8.42 -2.24
C HIS A 154 32.41 7.13 -1.83
N ILE A 155 31.20 6.86 -2.34
CA ILE A 155 30.71 5.49 -2.42
C ILE A 155 31.38 4.88 -3.65
N ARG A 156 32.64 4.45 -3.49
CA ARG A 156 33.31 3.70 -4.56
C ARG A 156 32.42 2.52 -4.91
N PRO A 157 31.97 2.37 -6.18
CA PRO A 157 31.25 1.18 -6.60
C PRO A 157 32.08 -0.02 -6.19
N ARG A 158 31.55 -0.83 -5.29
CA ARG A 158 32.24 -2.05 -4.87
C ARG A 158 32.24 -2.96 -6.07
N ASP A 159 33.43 -3.32 -6.54
CA ASP A 159 33.55 -4.38 -7.52
C ASP A 159 32.92 -5.64 -6.91
N VAL A 160 31.87 -6.16 -7.56
CA VAL A 160 31.28 -7.46 -7.24
C VAL A 160 31.75 -8.40 -8.35
N PRO A 161 33.02 -8.84 -8.32
CA PRO A 161 33.65 -9.52 -9.46
C PRO A 161 33.08 -10.92 -9.70
N ARG A 162 32.23 -11.42 -8.79
CA ARG A 162 31.58 -12.72 -8.92
C ARG A 162 30.12 -12.52 -9.27
N PRO A 163 29.62 -13.22 -10.31
CA PRO A 163 28.20 -13.27 -10.58
C PRO A 163 27.43 -13.68 -9.32
N PHE A 164 26.36 -12.97 -9.00
CA PHE A 164 25.48 -13.30 -7.88
C PHE A 164 24.09 -13.67 -8.40
N TYR A 165 23.42 -14.61 -7.73
CA TYR A 165 22.17 -15.18 -8.23
C TYR A 165 20.95 -14.44 -7.66
N VAL A 166 20.07 -13.98 -8.55
CA VAL A 166 18.79 -13.35 -8.20
C VAL A 166 17.72 -13.84 -9.18
N ARG A 167 16.62 -14.41 -8.66
CA ARG A 167 15.40 -14.70 -9.42
C ARG A 167 15.61 -15.46 -10.73
N GLY A 168 16.45 -16.49 -10.75
CA GLY A 168 16.72 -17.24 -11.99
C GLY A 168 17.92 -16.76 -12.78
N HIS A 169 18.45 -15.58 -12.48
CA HIS A 169 19.56 -14.96 -13.21
C HIS A 169 20.84 -14.97 -12.40
N SER A 170 21.95 -15.34 -13.04
CA SER A 170 23.30 -15.08 -12.54
C SER A 170 23.75 -13.70 -13.05
N LEU A 171 23.92 -12.72 -12.16
CA LEU A 171 24.02 -11.29 -12.50
C LEU A 171 25.41 -10.73 -12.19
N VAL A 172 25.89 -9.86 -13.08
CA VAL A 172 27.09 -9.03 -12.90
C VAL A 172 26.74 -7.56 -13.14
N THR A 173 27.58 -6.65 -12.64
CA THR A 173 27.50 -5.23 -12.91
C THR A 173 28.92 -4.66 -12.96
N ASP A 174 29.19 -3.79 -13.93
CA ASP A 174 30.45 -3.07 -13.96
C ASP A 174 30.33 -1.79 -13.11
N PRO A 175 31.40 -1.34 -12.46
CA PRO A 175 31.40 -0.09 -11.70
C PRO A 175 30.78 1.08 -12.49
N GLY A 176 29.80 1.74 -11.88
CA GLY A 176 29.11 2.89 -12.48
C GLY A 176 28.02 2.55 -13.50
N GLN A 177 27.76 1.27 -13.80
CA GLN A 177 26.64 0.89 -14.65
C GLN A 177 25.30 0.97 -13.88
N GLY A 178 24.33 1.69 -14.45
CA GLY A 178 22.97 1.79 -13.91
C GLY A 178 22.08 0.56 -14.18
N TYR A 179 22.66 -0.60 -14.49
CA TYR A 179 21.93 -1.85 -14.73
C TYR A 179 22.76 -3.07 -14.32
N LEU A 180 22.04 -4.16 -14.03
CA LEU A 180 22.58 -5.50 -13.85
C LEU A 180 22.51 -6.25 -15.17
N ARG A 181 23.52 -7.05 -15.51
CA ARG A 181 23.54 -7.90 -16.71
C ARG A 181 23.56 -9.36 -16.29
N CYS A 182 22.68 -10.18 -16.87
CA CYS A 182 22.77 -11.62 -16.69
C CYS A 182 23.90 -12.22 -17.52
N VAL A 183 24.71 -13.09 -16.93
CA VAL A 183 25.78 -13.81 -17.65
C VAL A 183 25.22 -14.92 -18.54
N ASP A 184 24.04 -15.44 -18.21
CA ASP A 184 23.39 -16.53 -18.94
C ASP A 184 22.55 -16.00 -20.11
N CYS A 185 21.50 -15.19 -19.86
CA CYS A 185 20.59 -14.71 -20.91
C CYS A 185 20.96 -13.33 -21.50
N HIS A 186 22.02 -12.69 -21.01
CA HIS A 186 22.46 -11.35 -21.41
C HIS A 186 21.45 -10.19 -21.21
N GLY A 187 20.31 -10.47 -20.57
CA GLY A 187 19.32 -9.46 -20.19
C GLY A 187 19.91 -8.37 -19.31
N ARG A 188 19.48 -7.12 -19.53
CA ARG A 188 19.87 -5.96 -18.75
C ARG A 188 18.68 -5.48 -17.93
N PHE A 189 18.90 -5.26 -16.64
CA PHE A 189 17.83 -4.96 -15.69
C PHE A 189 18.22 -3.74 -14.85
N ARG A 190 17.37 -2.73 -14.83
CA ARG A 190 17.54 -1.49 -14.06
C ARG A 190 16.76 -1.50 -12.75
N SER A 191 15.85 -2.46 -12.58
CA SER A 191 15.05 -2.59 -11.36
C SER A 191 14.79 -4.05 -11.00
N LYS A 192 14.46 -4.26 -9.73
CA LYS A 192 14.00 -5.55 -9.22
C LYS A 192 12.72 -6.02 -9.92
N GLY A 193 11.80 -5.10 -10.25
CA GLY A 193 10.56 -5.43 -10.93
C GLY A 193 10.76 -5.96 -12.35
N GLU A 194 11.80 -5.50 -13.05
CA GLU A 194 12.17 -6.06 -14.36
C GLU A 194 12.73 -7.49 -14.22
N LEU A 195 13.57 -7.72 -13.20
CA LEU A 195 14.06 -9.07 -12.87
C LEU A 195 12.94 -10.02 -12.48
N ASP A 196 11.94 -9.57 -11.72
CA ASP A 196 10.83 -10.42 -11.28
C ASP A 196 9.90 -10.85 -12.44
N ARG A 197 9.79 -10.04 -13.50
CA ARG A 197 8.96 -10.35 -14.68
C ARG A 197 9.71 -11.13 -15.76
N ALA A 198 11.03 -11.06 -15.77
CA ALA A 198 11.84 -11.74 -16.75
C ALA A 198 12.07 -13.19 -16.33
N HIS A 199 11.97 -14.11 -17.29
CA HIS A 199 12.44 -15.47 -17.12
C HIS A 199 13.79 -15.62 -17.80
N CYS A 200 14.76 -16.21 -17.09
CA CYS A 200 16.03 -16.54 -17.69
C CYS A 200 15.84 -17.68 -18.69
N SER A 201 15.77 -17.35 -19.98
CA SER A 201 15.94 -18.32 -21.06
C SER A 201 17.44 -18.52 -21.25
N ARG A 202 17.97 -19.60 -20.66
CA ARG A 202 19.32 -20.08 -20.98
C ARG A 202 19.42 -20.54 -22.42
#